data_AF-Q30BE1-F1
#
_entry.id   AF-Q30BE1-F1
#
_cell.length_a   1.000
_cell.length_b   1.000
_cell.length_c   1.000
_cell.angle_alpha   90.00
_cell.angle_beta   90.00
_cell.angle_gamma   90.00
#
_symmetry.space_group_name_H-M   'P 1'
#
loop_
_entity.id
_entity.type
_entity.pdbx_description
1 polymer ?
#
loop_
_entity_poly.entity_id
_entity_poly.type
_entity_poly.pdbx_seq_one_letter_code
_entity_poly.pdbx_strand_id
1 'polypeptide(L)'
;MALIPRRDQLPIPPKTAKVYNTVCQYCNVGCGYKVYVWPVGEQGGPKPNQNAFGLDLTQPQPPLAGQSYTETMHAVTVGKDGQQYHVVIVPAKDSPINRGNYSIRGGTNALTVWSLDRGTQERLTYPLLRVGDQFQAITWQDALTLMGLLIKGIRDRDGDDDNIAVKCYDHGGSGQGFEDNYGAGKLFFSALSVKHIAIHNRPAYNSE
;
A
#
# COMPACT_ATOMS: atom_id res chain seq x y z
N MET A 1 -4.41 -26.02 -7.80
CA MET A 1 -3.34 -25.69 -6.83
C MET A 1 -3.77 -24.44 -6.08
N ALA A 2 -3.68 -24.38 -4.75
CA ALA A 2 -4.09 -23.18 -4.01
C ALA A 2 -3.17 -22.00 -4.34
N LEU A 3 -3.73 -20.80 -4.55
CA LEU A 3 -2.96 -19.58 -4.88
C LEU A 3 -2.05 -19.12 -3.72
N ILE A 4 -2.33 -19.57 -2.50
CA ILE A 4 -1.54 -19.30 -1.30
C ILE A 4 -1.24 -20.64 -0.64
N PRO A 5 0.04 -20.97 -0.38
CA PRO A 5 0.40 -22.18 0.32
C PRO A 5 -0.26 -22.22 1.70
N ARG A 6 -0.92 -23.33 2.01
CA ARG A 6 -1.46 -23.57 3.36
C ARG A 6 -0.32 -23.84 4.31
N ARG A 7 -0.42 -23.35 5.54
CA ARG A 7 0.54 -23.61 6.60
C ARG A 7 -0.18 -24.19 7.81
N ASP A 8 0.42 -25.20 8.42
CA ASP A 8 -0.10 -25.77 9.67
C ASP A 8 0.01 -24.77 10.83
N GLN A 9 0.96 -23.82 10.75
CA GLN A 9 1.20 -22.80 11.75
C GLN A 9 1.62 -21.46 11.11
N LEU A 10 1.28 -20.37 11.79
CA LEU A 10 1.66 -19.01 11.43
C LEU A 10 2.47 -18.37 12.57
N PRO A 11 3.43 -17.48 12.26
CA PRO A 11 4.36 -16.96 13.26
C PRO A 11 3.67 -16.00 14.23
N ILE A 12 3.76 -16.26 15.53
CA ILE A 12 3.07 -15.43 16.53
C ILE A 12 3.83 -14.09 16.70
N PRO A 13 3.16 -12.93 16.60
CA PRO A 13 3.83 -11.65 16.84
C PRO A 13 4.27 -11.56 18.32
N PRO A 14 5.57 -11.36 18.60
CA PRO A 14 6.07 -11.20 19.97
C PRO A 14 5.56 -9.88 20.57
N LYS A 15 5.58 -9.76 21.90
CA LYS A 15 5.19 -8.51 22.58
C LYS A 15 5.99 -7.27 22.15
N THR A 16 7.20 -7.48 21.66
CA THR A 16 8.11 -6.44 21.15
C THR A 16 7.78 -6.02 19.71
N ALA A 17 6.83 -6.68 19.03
CA ALA A 17 6.43 -6.31 17.68
C ALA A 17 5.96 -4.84 17.64
N LYS A 18 6.44 -4.10 16.65
CA LYS A 18 5.97 -2.74 16.41
C LYS A 18 4.54 -2.81 15.88
N VAL A 19 3.66 -1.96 16.43
CA VAL A 19 2.25 -1.93 16.07
C VAL A 19 1.90 -0.60 15.42
N TYR A 20 1.27 -0.66 14.26
CA TYR A 20 0.79 0.50 13.53
C TYR A 20 -0.72 0.39 13.28
N ASN A 21 -1.38 1.53 13.17
CA ASN A 21 -2.75 1.59 12.67
C ASN A 21 -2.73 1.80 11.16
N THR A 22 -3.64 1.14 10.46
CA THR A 22 -3.89 1.43 9.05
C THR A 22 -5.36 1.26 8.73
N VAL A 23 -5.77 1.81 7.59
CA VAL A 23 -7.11 1.65 7.03
C VAL A 23 -7.04 0.62 5.90
N CYS A 24 -8.14 -0.09 5.66
CA CYS A 24 -8.29 -1.00 4.53
C CYS A 24 -7.90 -0.30 3.23
N GLN A 25 -7.09 -0.97 2.41
CA GLN A 25 -6.55 -0.40 1.19
C GLN A 25 -7.57 -0.21 0.05
N TYR A 26 -8.75 -0.83 0.18
CA TYR A 26 -9.64 -1.06 -0.95
C TYR A 26 -10.85 -0.11 -0.96
N CYS A 27 -12.02 -0.60 -0.54
CA CYS A 27 -13.27 0.14 -0.66
C CYS A 27 -13.42 1.26 0.37
N ASN A 28 -14.31 2.20 0.04
CA ASN A 28 -14.71 3.36 0.83
C ASN A 28 -15.21 3.07 2.26
N VAL A 29 -15.58 1.83 2.61
CA VAL A 29 -15.99 1.47 3.98
C VAL A 29 -14.91 1.86 5.01
N GLY A 30 -13.63 1.78 4.63
CA GLY A 30 -12.55 2.28 5.49
C GLY A 30 -12.35 1.47 6.77
N CYS A 31 -12.51 0.14 6.73
CA CYS A 31 -12.28 -0.73 7.89
C CYS A 31 -10.90 -0.50 8.51
N GLY A 32 -10.81 -0.42 9.83
CA GLY A 32 -9.56 -0.28 10.56
C GLY A 32 -8.81 -1.61 10.71
N TYR A 33 -7.48 -1.55 10.66
CA TYR A 33 -6.55 -2.66 10.80
C TYR A 33 -5.40 -2.30 11.74
N LYS A 34 -4.84 -3.31 12.39
CA LYS A 34 -3.55 -3.24 13.09
C LYS A 34 -2.50 -3.97 12.27
N VAL A 35 -1.32 -3.36 12.15
CA VAL A 35 -0.15 -3.93 11.47
C VAL A 35 0.91 -4.25 12.52
N TYR A 36 1.24 -5.52 12.68
CA TYR A 36 2.30 -6.00 13.56
C TYR A 36 3.54 -6.29 12.73
N VAL A 37 4.68 -5.73 13.11
CA VAL A 37 5.96 -5.89 12.40
C VAL A 37 7.06 -6.30 13.36
N TRP A 38 7.78 -7.38 13.04
CA TRP A 38 8.90 -7.87 13.85
C TRP A 38 9.92 -8.64 12.99
N PRO A 39 11.20 -8.74 13.43
CA PRO A 39 12.23 -9.43 12.66
C PRO A 39 11.92 -10.91 12.39
N VAL A 40 12.29 -11.40 11.22
CA VAL A 40 12.29 -12.85 10.95
C VAL A 40 13.34 -13.52 11.84
N GLY A 41 12.98 -14.67 12.42
CA GLY A 41 13.79 -15.37 13.42
C GLY A 41 13.36 -15.09 14.87
N GLU A 42 12.54 -14.06 15.08
CA GLU A 42 11.87 -13.82 16.35
C GLU A 42 10.42 -14.32 16.31
N GLN A 43 9.93 -14.84 17.43
CA GLN A 43 8.56 -15.32 17.55
C GLN A 43 8.03 -15.17 18.98
N GLY A 44 6.76 -14.77 19.08
CA GLY A 44 6.01 -14.75 20.33
C GLY A 44 5.59 -16.15 20.79
N GLY A 45 5.18 -16.25 22.05
CA GLY A 45 4.67 -17.49 22.63
C GLY A 45 3.14 -17.55 22.65
N PRO A 46 2.57 -18.75 22.86
CA PRO A 46 1.12 -18.93 22.84
C PRO A 46 0.41 -18.36 24.10
N LYS A 47 1.13 -18.09 25.20
CA LYS A 47 0.51 -17.54 26.41
C LYS A 47 0.22 -16.04 26.27
N PRO A 48 -0.80 -15.48 26.96
CA PRO A 48 -1.17 -14.06 26.86
C PRO A 48 -0.03 -13.08 27.08
N ASN A 49 0.89 -13.40 28.00
CA ASN A 49 2.02 -12.54 28.30
C ASN A 49 3.20 -12.66 27.31
N GLN A 50 3.08 -13.49 26.27
CA GLN A 50 4.15 -13.80 25.32
C GLN A 50 3.85 -13.35 23.87
N ASN A 51 2.65 -12.86 23.58
CA ASN A 51 2.27 -12.38 22.25
C ASN A 51 1.68 -10.97 22.27
N ALA A 52 1.77 -10.29 21.12
CA ALA A 52 1.29 -8.92 20.95
C ALA A 52 -0.25 -8.79 21.01
N PHE A 53 -0.98 -9.88 20.79
CA PHE A 53 -2.44 -9.87 20.88
C PHE A 53 -2.95 -9.89 22.34
N GLY A 54 -2.11 -10.31 23.29
CA GLY A 54 -2.51 -10.47 24.69
C GLY A 54 -3.47 -11.64 24.91
N LEU A 55 -3.42 -12.67 24.06
CA LEU A 55 -4.38 -13.79 24.06
C LEU A 55 -3.75 -15.12 24.45
N ASP A 56 -4.56 -16.04 24.98
CA ASP A 56 -4.18 -17.42 25.19
C ASP A 56 -4.44 -18.22 23.91
N LEU A 57 -3.38 -18.45 23.14
CA LEU A 57 -3.37 -19.21 21.89
C LEU A 57 -3.12 -20.71 22.11
N THR A 58 -3.03 -21.18 23.36
CA THR A 58 -2.98 -22.62 23.66
C THR A 58 -4.34 -23.30 23.52
N GLN A 59 -5.40 -22.50 23.49
CA GLN A 59 -6.78 -22.94 23.33
C GLN A 59 -7.37 -22.44 22.00
N PRO A 60 -8.31 -23.18 21.40
CA PRO A 60 -9.09 -22.70 20.27
C PRO A 60 -9.75 -21.37 20.60
N GLN A 61 -9.64 -20.41 19.67
CA GLN A 61 -10.26 -19.10 19.87
C GLN A 61 -11.77 -19.17 19.64
N PRO A 62 -12.59 -18.40 20.38
CA PRO A 62 -14.04 -18.38 20.19
C PRO A 62 -14.41 -18.05 18.73
N PRO A 63 -15.36 -18.77 18.12
CA PRO A 63 -15.85 -18.46 16.79
C PRO A 63 -16.31 -16.99 16.70
N LEU A 64 -15.94 -16.30 15.63
CA LEU A 64 -16.30 -14.91 15.31
C LEU A 64 -15.75 -13.82 16.25
N ALA A 65 -15.60 -14.09 17.55
CA ALA A 65 -15.13 -13.13 18.54
C ALA A 65 -13.62 -13.23 18.86
N GLY A 66 -13.01 -14.38 18.56
CA GLY A 66 -11.58 -14.65 18.72
C GLY A 66 -10.70 -13.75 17.85
N GLN A 67 -9.40 -13.68 18.16
CA GLN A 67 -8.42 -13.14 17.20
C GLN A 67 -7.60 -14.31 16.67
N SER A 68 -7.79 -14.62 15.41
CA SER A 68 -6.87 -15.41 14.61
C SER A 68 -6.53 -14.62 13.36
N TYR A 69 -5.55 -15.08 12.61
CA TYR A 69 -5.24 -14.54 11.30
C TYR A 69 -4.84 -15.68 10.37
N THR A 70 -5.03 -15.47 9.07
CA THR A 70 -4.81 -16.46 8.02
C THR A 70 -3.55 -16.15 7.22
N GLU A 71 -3.12 -17.06 6.35
CA GLU A 71 -1.95 -16.89 5.48
C GLU A 71 -2.05 -15.62 4.62
N THR A 72 -3.27 -15.20 4.27
CA THR A 72 -3.55 -13.96 3.51
C THR A 72 -3.28 -12.67 4.29
N MET A 73 -3.23 -12.76 5.62
CA MET A 73 -2.97 -11.64 6.53
C MET A 73 -1.50 -11.57 6.96
N HIS A 74 -0.65 -12.45 6.42
CA HIS A 74 0.78 -12.50 6.69
C HIS A 74 1.60 -12.24 5.42
N ALA A 75 2.72 -11.55 5.60
CA ALA A 75 3.79 -11.43 4.62
C ALA A 75 5.15 -11.39 5.31
N VAL A 76 6.21 -11.63 4.54
CA VAL A 76 7.58 -11.28 4.90
C VAL A 76 8.03 -10.18 3.96
N THR A 77 8.61 -9.09 4.46
CA THR A 77 9.14 -8.00 3.66
C THR A 77 10.61 -7.74 4.01
N VAL A 78 11.31 -6.96 3.19
CA VAL A 78 12.67 -6.50 3.48
C VAL A 78 12.61 -5.05 3.93
N GLY A 79 13.14 -4.78 5.12
CA GLY A 79 13.25 -3.44 5.68
C GLY A 79 14.31 -2.60 4.98
N LYS A 80 14.32 -1.29 5.26
CA LYS A 80 15.34 -0.38 4.74
C LYS A 80 16.76 -0.70 5.22
N ASP A 81 16.86 -1.44 6.32
CA ASP A 81 18.10 -1.97 6.90
C ASP A 81 18.57 -3.27 6.23
N GLY A 82 17.85 -3.76 5.23
CA GLY A 82 18.14 -5.01 4.54
C GLY A 82 17.71 -6.27 5.29
N GLN A 83 17.13 -6.16 6.49
CA GLN A 83 16.67 -7.30 7.26
C GLN A 83 15.25 -7.72 6.85
N GLN A 84 14.93 -9.00 7.02
CA GLN A 84 13.58 -9.50 6.75
C GLN A 84 12.69 -9.32 7.98
N TYR A 85 11.45 -8.90 7.74
CA TYR A 85 10.45 -8.67 8.77
C TYR A 85 9.17 -9.44 8.45
N HIS A 86 8.62 -10.11 9.46
CA HIS A 86 7.23 -10.53 9.43
C HIS A 86 6.31 -9.30 9.50
N VAL A 87 5.25 -9.32 8.70
CA VAL A 87 4.19 -8.32 8.69
C VAL A 87 2.85 -9.03 8.79
N VAL A 88 2.09 -8.75 9.84
CA VAL A 88 0.73 -9.26 10.04
C VAL A 88 -0.25 -8.10 10.03
N ILE A 89 -1.22 -8.13 9.13
CA ILE A 89 -2.25 -7.10 8.98
C ILE A 89 -3.62 -7.71 9.33
N VAL A 90 -4.12 -7.39 10.51
CA VAL A 90 -5.36 -7.97 11.06
C VAL A 90 -6.42 -6.91 11.31
N PRO A 91 -7.71 -7.24 11.15
CA PRO A 91 -8.78 -6.29 11.40
C PRO A 91 -8.76 -5.83 12.86
N ALA A 92 -8.85 -4.52 13.07
CA ALA A 92 -8.82 -3.91 14.38
C ALA A 92 -10.14 -4.16 15.11
N LYS A 93 -10.10 -4.82 16.28
CA LYS A 93 -11.30 -5.05 17.12
C LYS A 93 -11.82 -3.76 17.75
N ASP A 94 -10.92 -2.82 18.03
CA ASP A 94 -11.19 -1.49 18.56
C ASP A 94 -11.69 -0.49 17.50
N SER A 95 -11.69 -0.86 16.22
CA SER A 95 -12.21 0.02 15.17
C SER A 95 -13.74 0.10 15.24
N PRO A 96 -14.33 1.31 15.32
CA PRO A 96 -15.78 1.48 15.39
C PRO A 96 -16.49 1.07 14.09
N ILE A 97 -15.75 1.06 12.97
CA ILE A 97 -16.27 0.77 11.63
C ILE A 97 -16.52 -0.72 11.45
N ASN A 98 -15.50 -1.55 11.73
CA ASN A 98 -15.55 -2.98 11.43
C ASN A 98 -15.56 -3.88 12.67
N ARG A 99 -15.17 -3.38 13.85
CA ARG A 99 -15.20 -4.14 15.12
C ARG A 99 -14.57 -5.53 15.01
N GLY A 100 -13.44 -5.63 14.33
CA GLY A 100 -12.73 -6.89 14.07
C GLY A 100 -13.21 -7.69 12.86
N ASN A 101 -14.29 -7.26 12.17
CA ASN A 101 -14.75 -7.89 10.93
C ASN A 101 -13.90 -7.43 9.72
N TYR A 102 -13.93 -8.20 8.63
CA TYR A 102 -13.22 -7.89 7.39
C TYR A 102 -13.89 -8.50 6.17
N SER A 103 -13.77 -7.81 5.03
CA SER A 103 -14.11 -8.39 3.73
C SER A 103 -12.97 -9.28 3.22
N ILE A 104 -13.25 -10.14 2.23
CA ILE A 104 -12.22 -10.95 1.59
C ILE A 104 -11.06 -10.09 1.03
N ARG A 105 -11.36 -8.90 0.51
CA ARG A 105 -10.35 -7.93 0.04
C ARG A 105 -9.48 -7.44 1.20
N GLY A 106 -10.10 -6.94 2.27
CA GLY A 106 -9.35 -6.45 3.42
C GLY A 106 -8.53 -7.54 4.14
N GLY A 107 -9.03 -8.78 4.14
CA GLY A 107 -8.30 -9.95 4.65
C GLY A 107 -7.07 -10.34 3.82
N THR A 108 -6.85 -9.71 2.67
CA THR A 108 -5.67 -9.87 1.82
C THR A 108 -4.75 -8.66 1.81
N ASN A 109 -4.94 -7.67 2.71
CA ASN A 109 -4.07 -6.48 2.78
C ASN A 109 -2.57 -6.84 2.83
N ALA A 110 -2.19 -7.87 3.60
CA ALA A 110 -0.79 -8.29 3.70
C ALA A 110 -0.24 -8.87 2.39
N LEU A 111 -1.09 -9.39 1.49
CA LEU A 111 -0.65 -9.86 0.17
C LEU A 111 -0.14 -8.73 -0.73
N THR A 112 -0.45 -7.48 -0.41
CA THR A 112 0.03 -6.32 -1.17
C THR A 112 1.40 -5.84 -0.72
N VAL A 113 1.89 -6.27 0.46
CA VAL A 113 3.19 -5.88 0.99
C VAL A 113 4.28 -6.40 0.06
N TRP A 114 5.27 -5.56 -0.26
CA TRP A 114 6.40 -5.98 -1.09
C TRP A 114 7.15 -7.14 -0.44
N SER A 115 7.46 -8.17 -1.22
CA SER A 115 8.17 -9.37 -0.77
C SER A 115 8.92 -10.05 -1.91
N LEU A 116 10.05 -10.66 -1.58
CA LEU A 116 10.85 -11.52 -2.47
C LEU A 116 10.17 -12.85 -2.80
N ASP A 117 9.20 -13.29 -1.98
CA ASP A 117 8.55 -14.60 -2.15
C ASP A 117 7.26 -14.55 -3.00
N ARG A 118 6.94 -13.37 -3.56
CA ARG A 118 5.66 -13.08 -4.22
C ARG A 118 5.86 -12.23 -5.47
N GLY A 119 4.86 -12.22 -6.34
CA GLY A 119 4.79 -11.32 -7.50
C GLY A 119 4.81 -9.83 -7.14
N THR A 120 4.63 -9.47 -5.86
CA THR A 120 4.88 -8.10 -5.38
C THR A 120 6.33 -7.65 -5.52
N GLN A 121 7.29 -8.56 -5.75
CA GLN A 121 8.68 -8.21 -6.07
C GLN A 121 8.79 -7.42 -7.37
N GLU A 122 7.83 -7.59 -8.30
CA GLU A 122 7.77 -6.91 -9.61
C GLU A 122 7.31 -5.45 -9.52
N ARG A 123 7.08 -4.91 -8.31
CA ARG A 123 6.78 -3.48 -8.15
C ARG A 123 7.97 -2.64 -8.63
N LEU A 124 7.67 -1.51 -9.30
CA LEU A 124 8.69 -0.57 -9.76
C LEU A 124 9.56 -0.07 -8.59
N THR A 125 10.88 -0.14 -8.75
CA THR A 125 11.87 0.31 -7.75
C THR A 125 12.72 1.48 -8.23
N TYR A 126 12.69 1.78 -9.54
CA TYR A 126 13.41 2.88 -10.17
C TYR A 126 12.61 3.46 -11.34
N PRO A 127 12.84 4.73 -11.71
CA PRO A 127 12.29 5.30 -12.92
C PRO A 127 12.76 4.58 -14.19
N LEU A 128 11.88 4.50 -15.18
CA LEU A 128 12.13 3.85 -16.46
C LEU A 128 11.97 4.86 -17.60
N LEU A 129 12.97 4.92 -18.49
CA LEU A 129 12.89 5.68 -19.74
C LEU A 129 12.82 4.72 -20.92
N ARG A 130 11.92 4.99 -21.86
CA ARG A 130 11.88 4.24 -23.12
C ARG A 130 12.99 4.70 -24.06
N VAL A 131 13.88 3.79 -24.44
CA VAL A 131 14.95 4.01 -25.42
C VAL A 131 14.74 2.99 -26.54
N GLY A 132 14.31 3.47 -27.72
CA GLY A 132 13.89 2.60 -28.81
C GLY A 132 12.68 1.73 -28.44
N ASP A 133 12.88 0.42 -28.44
CA ASP A 133 11.87 -0.60 -28.14
C ASP A 133 11.92 -1.12 -26.69
N GLN A 134 12.83 -0.61 -25.85
CA GLN A 134 13.05 -1.10 -24.47
C GLN A 134 12.91 -0.01 -23.41
N PHE A 135 12.62 -0.41 -22.17
CA PHE A 135 12.72 0.45 -20.99
C PHE A 135 14.06 0.27 -20.31
N GLN A 136 14.74 1.38 -20.02
CA GLN A 136 16.01 1.42 -19.29
C GLN A 136 15.82 2.12 -17.96
N ALA A 137 16.46 1.57 -16.92
CA ALA A 137 16.53 2.21 -15.61
C ALA A 137 17.30 3.54 -15.71
N ILE A 138 16.73 4.61 -15.16
CA ILE A 138 17.40 5.91 -15.04
C ILE A 138 17.34 6.42 -13.60
N THR A 139 18.15 7.42 -13.29
CA THR A 139 18.11 8.04 -11.95
C THR A 139 16.85 8.87 -11.76
N TRP A 140 16.45 9.10 -10.51
CA TRP A 140 15.40 10.07 -10.19
C TRP A 140 15.73 11.47 -10.69
N GLN A 141 17.00 11.90 -10.63
CA GLN A 141 17.41 13.21 -11.11
C GLN A 141 17.21 13.33 -12.63
N ASP A 142 17.58 12.32 -13.40
CA ASP A 142 17.40 12.32 -14.86
C ASP A 142 15.92 12.32 -15.22
N ALA A 143 15.11 11.51 -14.54
CA ALA A 143 13.66 11.43 -14.77
C ALA A 143 12.99 12.78 -14.52
N LEU A 144 13.30 13.41 -13.39
CA LEU A 144 12.75 14.72 -13.01
C LEU A 144 13.24 15.84 -13.95
N THR A 145 14.52 15.81 -14.34
CA THR A 145 15.10 16.80 -15.26
C THR A 145 14.43 16.70 -16.63
N LEU A 146 14.28 15.48 -17.16
CA LEU A 146 13.62 15.26 -18.45
C LEU A 146 12.17 15.75 -18.43
N MET A 147 11.39 15.36 -17.42
CA MET A 147 9.99 15.79 -17.27
C MET A 147 9.89 17.32 -17.15
N GLY A 148 10.75 17.95 -16.35
CA GLY A 148 10.77 19.41 -16.19
C GLY A 148 11.12 20.14 -17.49
N LEU A 149 12.13 19.66 -18.23
CA LEU A 149 12.53 20.24 -19.51
C LEU A 149 11.44 20.08 -20.58
N LEU A 150 10.73 18.95 -20.62
CA LEU A 150 9.62 18.75 -21.55
C LEU A 150 8.47 19.72 -21.26
N ILE A 151 8.05 19.83 -20.00
CA ILE A 151 7.01 20.77 -19.58
C ILE A 151 7.42 22.21 -19.92
N LYS A 152 8.65 22.60 -19.57
CA LYS A 152 9.18 23.93 -19.90
C LYS A 152 9.21 24.18 -21.41
N GLY A 153 9.68 23.21 -22.19
CA GLY A 153 9.78 23.34 -23.65
C GLY A 153 8.42 23.54 -24.32
N ILE A 154 7.37 22.86 -23.82
CA ILE A 154 5.98 23.09 -24.27
C ILE A 154 5.57 24.54 -23.97
N ARG A 155 5.78 25.00 -22.73
CA ARG A 155 5.41 26.36 -22.31
C ARG A 155 6.15 27.45 -23.07
N ASP A 156 7.46 27.29 -23.26
CA ASP A 156 8.28 28.28 -23.99
C ASP A 156 7.85 28.37 -25.47
N ARG A 157 7.39 27.26 -26.06
CA ARG A 157 6.95 27.20 -27.46
C ARG A 157 5.53 27.75 -27.64
N ASP A 158 4.60 27.36 -26.78
CA ASP A 158 3.17 27.59 -26.98
C ASP A 158 2.65 28.81 -26.20
N GLY A 159 3.36 29.23 -25.15
CA GLY A 159 2.95 30.33 -24.28
C GLY A 159 1.92 29.96 -23.20
N ASP A 160 1.46 28.70 -23.18
CA ASP A 160 0.49 28.16 -22.22
C ASP A 160 0.75 26.68 -21.91
N ASP A 161 -0.19 26.05 -21.18
CA ASP A 161 -0.13 24.65 -20.75
C ASP A 161 -1.14 23.75 -21.51
N ASP A 162 -1.77 24.25 -22.59
CA ASP A 162 -2.88 23.54 -23.27
C ASP A 162 -2.40 22.28 -24.01
N ASN A 163 -1.10 22.15 -24.29
CA ASN A 163 -0.51 20.93 -24.84
C ASN A 163 -0.02 19.92 -23.78
N ILE A 164 -0.35 20.14 -22.50
CA ILE A 164 -0.11 19.20 -21.41
C ILE A 164 -1.42 18.50 -21.06
N ALA A 165 -1.47 17.18 -21.27
CA ALA A 165 -2.62 16.36 -20.92
C ALA A 165 -2.32 15.45 -19.72
N VAL A 166 -3.28 15.30 -18.81
CA VAL A 166 -3.12 14.56 -17.56
C VAL A 166 -4.27 13.58 -17.36
N LYS A 167 -3.94 12.34 -16.96
CA LYS A 167 -4.90 11.38 -16.39
C LYS A 167 -4.50 11.14 -14.94
N CYS A 168 -5.30 11.63 -13.99
CA CYS A 168 -4.97 11.60 -12.57
C CYS A 168 -6.04 10.86 -11.78
N TYR A 169 -5.67 10.48 -10.56
CA TYR A 169 -6.62 10.06 -9.55
C TYR A 169 -7.35 11.25 -8.91
N ASP A 170 -8.44 10.96 -8.20
CA ASP A 170 -9.16 11.92 -7.33
C ASP A 170 -9.77 11.26 -6.08
N HIS A 171 -9.46 9.98 -5.82
CA HIS A 171 -10.04 9.22 -4.71
C HIS A 171 -9.09 9.14 -3.51
N GLY A 172 -9.56 8.56 -2.40
CA GLY A 172 -8.73 8.23 -1.23
C GLY A 172 -8.36 6.73 -1.16
N GLY A 173 -7.58 6.33 -0.16
CA GLY A 173 -7.25 4.93 0.11
C GLY A 173 -5.85 4.51 -0.34
N SER A 174 -5.66 3.25 -0.73
CA SER A 174 -4.35 2.79 -1.20
C SER A 174 -4.07 3.36 -2.58
N GLY A 175 -2.95 4.09 -2.68
CA GLY A 175 -2.52 4.76 -3.90
C GLY A 175 -2.79 6.27 -3.90
N GLN A 176 -3.57 6.80 -2.94
CA GLN A 176 -3.89 8.23 -2.83
C GLN A 176 -4.46 8.63 -1.47
N GLY A 177 -4.19 9.85 -1.03
CA GLY A 177 -4.84 10.47 0.11
C GLY A 177 -5.07 11.96 -0.09
N PHE A 178 -5.41 12.66 0.99
CA PHE A 178 -5.48 14.12 0.97
C PHE A 178 -4.15 14.72 0.52
N GLU A 179 -3.04 14.13 0.97
CA GLU A 179 -1.67 14.53 0.69
C GLU A 179 -1.36 14.42 -0.82
N ASP A 180 -1.67 13.27 -1.42
CA ASP A 180 -1.41 12.99 -2.83
C ASP A 180 -2.29 13.85 -3.75
N ASN A 181 -3.60 13.93 -3.45
CA ASN A 181 -4.53 14.76 -4.20
C ASN A 181 -4.14 16.24 -4.14
N TYR A 182 -3.72 16.72 -2.97
CA TYR A 182 -3.23 18.09 -2.82
C TYR A 182 -1.94 18.30 -3.63
N GLY A 183 -0.98 17.38 -3.56
CA GLY A 183 0.27 17.45 -4.34
C GLY A 183 0.01 17.50 -5.84
N ALA A 184 -0.81 16.59 -6.36
CA ALA A 184 -1.19 16.54 -7.77
C ALA A 184 -1.97 17.79 -8.19
N GLY A 185 -3.00 18.18 -7.43
CA GLY A 185 -3.80 19.36 -7.72
C GLY A 185 -2.98 20.65 -7.72
N LYS A 186 -2.09 20.83 -6.73
CA LYS A 186 -1.21 22.00 -6.67
C LYS A 186 -0.25 22.05 -7.86
N LEU A 187 0.29 20.91 -8.30
CA LEU A 187 1.14 20.85 -9.49
C LEU A 187 0.35 21.23 -10.76
N PHE A 188 -0.76 20.55 -11.03
CA PHE A 188 -1.45 20.67 -12.32
C PHE A 188 -2.34 21.92 -12.45
N PHE A 189 -2.86 22.46 -11.34
CA PHE A 189 -3.78 23.60 -11.35
C PHE A 189 -3.19 24.91 -10.83
N SER A 190 -2.18 24.87 -9.95
CA SER A 190 -1.59 26.10 -9.39
C SER A 190 -0.22 26.42 -9.98
N ALA A 191 0.68 25.44 -10.10
CA ALA A 191 2.00 25.65 -10.70
C ALA A 191 1.93 25.66 -12.24
N LEU A 192 1.04 24.82 -12.77
CA LEU A 192 0.61 24.80 -14.16
C LEU A 192 -0.86 25.24 -14.23
N SER A 193 -1.36 25.48 -15.42
CA SER A 193 -2.75 25.82 -15.73
C SER A 193 -3.37 24.75 -16.65
N VAL A 194 -3.20 23.47 -16.31
CA VAL A 194 -3.64 22.35 -17.16
C VAL A 194 -5.17 22.33 -17.29
N LYS A 195 -5.67 22.43 -18.52
CA LYS A 195 -7.10 22.31 -18.85
C LYS A 195 -7.50 20.89 -19.27
N HIS A 196 -6.58 20.15 -19.90
CA HIS A 196 -6.83 18.81 -20.43
C HIS A 196 -6.53 17.73 -19.40
N ILE A 197 -7.34 17.69 -18.35
CA ILE A 197 -7.24 16.68 -17.29
C ILE A 197 -8.47 15.78 -17.26
N ALA A 198 -8.23 14.47 -17.14
CA ALA A 198 -9.23 13.44 -16.92
C ALA A 198 -8.95 12.69 -15.62
N ILE A 199 -10.00 12.12 -15.02
CA ILE A 199 -9.92 11.41 -13.75
C ILE A 199 -9.92 9.90 -13.93
N HIS A 200 -9.33 9.13 -13.02
CA HIS A 200 -9.17 7.68 -13.10
C HIS A 200 -10.39 6.92 -13.67
N ASN A 201 -11.60 7.24 -13.21
CA ASN A 201 -12.85 6.57 -13.57
C ASN A 201 -13.68 7.28 -14.66
N ARG A 202 -13.28 8.47 -15.14
CA ARG A 202 -14.06 9.27 -16.09
C ARG A 202 -13.21 10.06 -17.08
N PRO A 203 -13.71 10.38 -18.28
CA PRO A 203 -12.88 10.96 -19.33
C PRO A 203 -12.62 12.48 -19.20
N ALA A 204 -13.11 13.15 -18.16
CA ALA A 204 -12.94 14.59 -17.95
C ALA A 204 -12.85 14.95 -16.45
N TYR A 205 -12.42 16.19 -16.15
CA TYR A 205 -12.48 16.78 -14.80
C TYR A 205 -13.84 17.48 -14.60
N ASN A 206 -14.90 16.67 -14.58
CA ASN A 206 -16.25 17.09 -14.22
C ASN A 206 -16.65 16.49 -12.86
N SER A 207 -17.61 17.14 -12.21
CA SER A 207 -18.23 16.67 -10.97
C SER A 207 -18.83 15.28 -11.15
N GLU A 208 -18.73 14.44 -10.11
CA GLU A 208 -19.65 13.30 -9.93
C GLU A 208 -21.08 13.79 -9.71
#